data_AF-A0A7L3JBG8-F1
#
_entry.id   AF-A0A7L3JBG8-F1
#
_cell.length_a   1.000
_cell.length_b   1.000
_cell.length_c   1.000
_cell.angle_alpha   90.00
_cell.angle_beta   90.00
_cell.angle_gamma   90.00
#
_symmetry.space_group_name_H-M   'P 1'
#
loop_
_entity.id
_entity.type
_entity.pdbx_description
1 polymer ?
#
loop_
_entity_poly.entity_id
_entity_poly.type
_entity_poly.pdbx_seq_one_letter_code
_entity_poly.pdbx_strand_id
1 'polypeptide(L)'
;LFELRAHMYQARGLIAADSTGLSDPFAKVTFTSHCQTTKIISQTLSPTWNQMLLFNSIVLHGDREEIAQFPPEIVIELYDDDAVGKAEYIGSTVAAPVVRLADQNYEPPKLSYHPVYCGNLSGGDLLATFELLEIPESDPDRLPPLDPPDVGQIYPVPANIRPVLSKYRVEVLIECAGKGVKSSVIQSYKKNPNFSGLADWFEVVRTACCSLPVRSLELPENELLHPPLSICVVDWRAFGRSTLVGTHTINCLKQFL
;
A
#
# COMPACT_ATOMS: atom_id res chain seq x y z
N LEU A 1 15.64 -20.04 20.73
CA LEU A 1 15.61 -19.98 19.25
C LEU A 1 14.32 -19.26 18.85
N PHE A 2 14.31 -18.47 17.79
CA PHE A 2 13.13 -17.70 17.39
C PHE A 2 12.78 -17.88 15.91
N GLU A 3 11.51 -17.68 15.58
CA GLU A 3 10.99 -17.53 14.23
C GLU A 3 10.43 -16.12 14.08
N LEU A 4 10.86 -15.37 13.05
CA LEU A 4 10.26 -14.08 12.73
C LEU A 4 9.32 -14.26 11.54
N ARG A 5 8.08 -13.80 11.70
CA ARG A 5 7.09 -13.69 10.62
C ARG A 5 6.85 -12.21 10.32
N ALA A 6 7.22 -11.78 9.12
CA ALA A 6 6.94 -10.44 8.62
C ALA A 6 5.72 -10.48 7.70
N HIS A 7 4.59 -9.97 8.18
CA HIS A 7 3.32 -9.95 7.47
C HIS A 7 3.19 -8.67 6.64
N MET A 8 3.69 -8.73 5.40
CA MET A 8 3.74 -7.61 4.46
C MET A 8 2.43 -7.53 3.66
N TYR A 9 1.52 -6.63 4.04
CA TYR A 9 0.20 -6.58 3.41
C TYR A 9 0.15 -5.67 2.18
N GLN A 10 0.28 -4.35 2.38
CA GLN A 10 0.24 -3.37 1.28
C GLN A 10 1.07 -2.14 1.64
N ALA A 11 1.41 -1.32 0.65
CA ALA A 11 1.85 0.06 0.87
C ALA A 11 0.95 1.03 0.08
N ARG A 12 1.03 2.32 0.40
CA ARG A 12 0.28 3.37 -0.28
C ARG A 12 1.07 4.66 -0.37
N GLY A 13 0.83 5.42 -1.44
CA GLY A 13 1.42 6.74 -1.65
C GLY A 13 2.94 6.70 -1.73
N LEU A 14 3.50 5.64 -2.32
CA LEU A 14 4.94 5.53 -2.54
C LEU A 14 5.43 6.64 -3.48
N ILE A 15 6.72 6.98 -3.40
CA ILE A 15 7.37 7.89 -4.34
C ILE A 15 7.40 7.21 -5.72
N ALA A 16 7.04 7.97 -6.76
CA ALA A 16 7.21 7.54 -8.13
C ALA A 16 8.67 7.72 -8.53
N ALA A 17 9.33 6.60 -8.86
CA ALA A 17 10.69 6.58 -9.35
C ALA A 17 10.75 6.52 -10.89
N ASP A 18 9.72 5.95 -11.54
CA ASP A 18 9.65 5.89 -13.00
C ASP A 18 9.29 7.24 -13.64
N SER A 19 9.76 7.40 -14.89
CA SER A 19 9.29 8.46 -15.80
C SER A 19 7.77 8.41 -16.10
N THR A 20 7.12 7.27 -15.82
CA THR A 20 5.67 7.08 -15.97
C THR A 20 4.87 7.73 -14.84
N GLY A 21 5.54 8.16 -13.76
CA GLY A 21 4.88 8.59 -12.54
C GLY A 21 4.38 7.44 -11.66
N LEU A 22 4.85 6.21 -11.91
CA LEU A 22 4.60 5.01 -11.12
C LEU A 22 5.95 4.40 -10.66
N SER A 23 5.89 3.19 -10.11
CA SER A 23 7.05 2.38 -9.72
C SER A 23 6.69 0.90 -9.83
N ASP A 24 7.69 0.04 -9.82
CA ASP A 24 7.65 -1.41 -9.66
C ASP A 24 8.10 -1.83 -8.24
N PRO A 25 7.36 -1.47 -7.16
CA PRO A 25 7.85 -1.59 -5.80
C PRO A 25 7.98 -3.02 -5.27
N PHE A 26 9.07 -3.26 -4.54
CA PHE A 26 9.23 -4.38 -3.62
C PHE A 26 9.82 -3.93 -2.28
N ALA A 27 9.54 -4.68 -1.22
CA ALA A 27 10.08 -4.45 0.11
C ALA A 27 11.19 -5.47 0.41
N LYS A 28 12.29 -4.99 0.98
CA LYS A 28 13.37 -5.78 1.55
C LYS A 28 13.30 -5.67 3.07
N VAL A 29 13.08 -6.80 3.73
CA VAL A 29 12.96 -6.89 5.19
C VAL A 29 14.25 -7.51 5.72
N THR A 30 14.94 -6.76 6.57
CA THR A 30 16.18 -7.19 7.23
C THR A 30 15.95 -7.30 8.73
N PHE A 31 16.32 -8.44 9.29
CA PHE A 31 16.30 -8.66 10.72
C PHE A 31 17.54 -9.43 11.13
N THR A 32 18.32 -8.87 12.06
CA THR A 32 19.63 -9.40 12.46
C THR A 32 20.56 -9.65 11.26
N SER A 33 20.95 -10.90 11.00
CA SER A 33 21.78 -11.31 9.86
C SER A 33 20.98 -11.81 8.66
N HIS A 34 19.64 -11.78 8.73
CA HIS A 34 18.77 -12.35 7.71
C HIS A 34 18.09 -11.25 6.90
N CYS A 35 17.89 -11.51 5.62
CA CYS A 35 17.23 -10.60 4.69
C CYS A 35 16.36 -11.39 3.72
N GLN A 36 15.13 -10.94 3.50
CA GLN A 36 14.23 -11.46 2.47
C GLN A 36 13.51 -10.31 1.76
N THR A 37 13.03 -10.58 0.55
CA THR A 37 12.30 -9.60 -0.27
C THR A 37 10.90 -10.09 -0.58
N THR A 38 9.96 -9.15 -0.69
CA THR A 38 8.64 -9.44 -1.26
C THR A 38 8.75 -9.60 -2.78
N LYS A 39 7.68 -10.10 -3.40
CA LYS A 39 7.51 -9.98 -4.85
C LYS A 39 7.52 -8.51 -5.28
N ILE A 40 7.92 -8.30 -6.53
CA ILE A 40 7.78 -7.03 -7.23
C ILE A 40 6.34 -6.93 -7.74
N ILE A 41 5.71 -5.77 -7.54
CA ILE A 41 4.40 -5.45 -8.13
C ILE A 41 4.62 -4.31 -9.10
N SER A 42 4.32 -4.51 -10.38
CA SER A 42 4.62 -3.50 -11.38
C SER A 42 3.61 -2.34 -11.44
N GLN A 43 4.09 -1.17 -11.84
CA GLN A 43 3.37 0.04 -12.23
C GLN A 43 2.33 0.46 -11.19
N THR A 44 2.76 0.65 -9.94
CA THR A 44 1.89 1.10 -8.86
C THR A 44 2.63 1.85 -7.75
N LEU A 45 1.98 2.86 -7.19
CA LEU A 45 2.39 3.51 -5.94
C LEU A 45 1.64 2.96 -4.72
N SER A 46 0.82 1.93 -4.91
CA SER A 46 -0.01 1.31 -3.85
C SER A 46 -0.01 -0.22 -3.97
N PRO A 47 1.16 -0.87 -3.87
CA PRO A 47 1.28 -2.30 -4.05
C PRO A 47 0.55 -3.06 -2.94
N THR A 48 -0.11 -4.15 -3.31
CA THR A 48 -0.64 -5.13 -2.35
C THR A 48 0.13 -6.44 -2.53
N TRP A 49 1.13 -6.67 -1.68
CA TRP A 49 1.89 -7.92 -1.72
C TRP A 49 1.07 -9.07 -1.13
N ASN A 50 0.42 -8.83 0.01
CA ASN A 50 -0.26 -9.85 0.81
C ASN A 50 0.63 -11.09 1.00
N GLN A 51 1.86 -10.86 1.44
CA GLN A 51 2.93 -11.85 1.55
C GLN A 51 3.49 -11.88 2.96
N MET A 52 3.68 -13.07 3.50
CA MET A 52 4.41 -13.33 4.73
C MET A 52 5.84 -13.75 4.38
N LEU A 53 6.84 -13.07 4.92
CA LEU A 53 8.24 -13.49 4.87
C LEU A 53 8.57 -14.25 6.14
N LEU A 54 9.09 -15.47 5.99
CA LEU A 54 9.30 -16.41 7.08
C LEU A 54 10.80 -16.59 7.32
N PHE A 55 11.28 -16.13 8.48
CA PHE A 55 12.67 -16.22 8.88
C PHE A 55 12.80 -17.25 10.00
N ASN A 56 13.31 -18.42 9.64
CA ASN A 56 13.45 -19.56 10.56
C ASN A 56 14.78 -19.52 11.30
N SER A 57 14.81 -20.19 12.46
CA SER A 57 16.05 -20.49 13.19
C SER A 57 16.88 -19.26 13.57
N ILE A 58 16.24 -18.18 13.98
CA ILE A 58 16.93 -16.98 14.43
C ILE A 58 17.48 -17.21 15.84
N VAL A 59 18.79 -17.08 15.98
CA VAL A 59 19.47 -17.16 17.26
C VAL A 59 19.64 -15.75 17.81
N LEU A 60 18.92 -15.45 18.89
CA LEU A 60 19.12 -14.25 19.69
C LEU A 60 19.80 -14.65 20.99
N HIS A 61 20.86 -13.93 21.34
CA HIS A 61 21.60 -14.13 22.59
C HIS A 61 21.08 -13.13 23.63
N GLY A 62 20.79 -13.61 24.83
CA GLY A 62 20.26 -12.78 25.92
C GLY A 62 19.24 -13.54 26.76
N ASP A 63 18.72 -12.87 27.77
CA ASP A 63 17.59 -13.34 28.55
C ASP A 63 16.29 -13.22 27.73
N ARG A 64 15.41 -14.23 27.81
CA ARG A 64 14.21 -14.29 26.96
C ARG A 64 13.20 -13.20 27.34
N GLU A 65 13.11 -12.83 28.61
CA GLU A 65 12.25 -11.76 29.09
C GLU A 65 12.79 -10.39 28.65
N GLU A 66 14.11 -10.19 28.67
CA GLU A 66 14.75 -8.99 28.14
C GLU A 66 14.49 -8.83 26.63
N ILE A 67 14.64 -9.91 25.85
CA ILE A 67 14.33 -9.92 24.41
C ILE A 67 12.85 -9.61 24.16
N ALA A 68 11.95 -10.12 25.00
CA ALA A 68 10.53 -9.82 24.89
C ALA A 68 10.20 -8.36 25.18
N GLN A 69 10.95 -7.72 26.09
CA GLN A 69 10.76 -6.33 26.45
C GLN A 69 11.41 -5.36 25.46
N PHE A 70 12.58 -5.71 24.94
CA PHE A 70 13.40 -4.88 24.05
C PHE A 70 13.89 -5.69 22.85
N PRO A 71 12.98 -6.12 21.95
CA PRO A 71 13.40 -6.89 20.78
C PRO A 71 14.25 -6.04 19.84
N PRO A 72 15.19 -6.66 19.10
CA PRO A 72 15.86 -6.00 17.99
C PRO A 72 14.85 -5.42 16.99
N GLU A 73 15.18 -4.28 16.39
CA GLU A 73 14.33 -3.68 15.37
C GLU A 73 14.47 -4.38 14.03
N ILE A 74 13.38 -4.36 13.26
CA ILE A 74 13.32 -4.82 11.88
C ILE A 74 13.48 -3.59 11.00
N VAL A 75 14.38 -3.69 10.03
CA VAL A 75 14.56 -2.66 9.02
C VAL A 75 13.82 -3.07 7.76
N ILE A 76 12.96 -2.18 7.26
CA ILE A 76 12.21 -2.38 6.04
C ILE A 76 12.59 -1.31 5.06
N GLU A 77 13.16 -1.72 3.93
CA GLU A 77 13.57 -0.85 2.83
C GLU A 77 12.65 -1.12 1.64
N LEU A 78 12.17 -0.06 0.99
CA LEU A 78 11.37 -0.14 -0.22
C LEU A 78 12.22 0.32 -1.40
N TYR A 79 12.12 -0.43 -2.49
CA TYR A 79 12.85 -0.19 -3.71
C TYR A 79 11.93 -0.28 -4.92
N ASP A 80 12.33 0.39 -5.98
CA ASP A 80 11.77 0.27 -7.32
C ASP A 80 12.65 -0.67 -8.15
N ASP A 81 12.07 -1.70 -8.76
CA ASP A 81 12.79 -2.62 -9.65
C ASP A 81 12.49 -2.33 -11.12
N ASP A 82 13.25 -1.40 -11.69
CA ASP A 82 13.32 -1.25 -13.13
C ASP A 82 13.91 -2.52 -13.74
N ALA A 83 13.15 -3.20 -14.60
CA ALA A 83 13.59 -4.43 -15.30
C ALA A 83 14.97 -4.32 -15.99
N VAL A 84 15.49 -3.09 -16.17
CA VAL A 84 16.84 -2.78 -16.64
C VAL A 84 17.51 -1.78 -15.69
N GLY A 85 18.29 -2.27 -14.72
CA GLY A 85 19.07 -1.39 -13.86
C GLY A 85 19.41 -1.97 -12.50
N LYS A 86 19.91 -1.09 -11.63
CA LYS A 86 19.98 -1.35 -10.19
C LYS A 86 18.71 -0.78 -9.58
N ALA A 87 18.05 -1.55 -8.73
CA ALA A 87 16.86 -1.10 -8.02
C ALA A 87 17.07 0.27 -7.34
N GLU A 88 16.14 1.19 -7.57
CA GLU A 88 16.17 2.55 -7.02
C GLU A 88 15.56 2.56 -5.62
N TYR A 89 16.11 3.37 -4.72
CA TYR A 89 15.66 3.41 -3.33
C TYR A 89 14.46 4.36 -3.17
N ILE A 90 13.32 3.81 -2.73
CA ILE A 90 12.08 4.57 -2.49
C ILE A 90 12.07 5.14 -1.07
N GLY A 91 12.52 4.37 -0.08
CA GLY A 91 12.49 4.79 1.32
C GLY A 91 12.62 3.64 2.29
N SER A 92 12.60 3.93 3.58
CA SER A 92 12.64 2.90 4.63
C SER A 92 11.82 3.27 5.85
N THR A 93 11.58 2.25 6.67
CA THR A 93 10.99 2.37 7.99
C THR A 93 11.59 1.31 8.92
N VAL A 94 11.40 1.48 10.23
CA VAL A 94 11.82 0.54 11.26
C VAL A 94 10.63 0.15 12.12
N ALA A 95 10.59 -1.11 12.56
CA ALA A 95 9.52 -1.60 13.40
C ALA A 95 10.04 -2.60 14.43
N ALA A 96 9.49 -2.54 15.65
CA ALA A 96 9.69 -3.58 16.65
C ALA A 96 8.69 -4.73 16.44
N PRO A 97 9.12 -6.00 16.48
CA PRO A 97 8.20 -7.13 16.42
C PRO A 97 7.40 -7.29 17.71
N VAL A 98 6.20 -7.85 17.59
CA VAL A 98 5.46 -8.38 18.73
C VAL A 98 6.09 -9.71 19.14
N VAL A 99 6.75 -9.73 20.30
CA VAL A 99 7.40 -10.95 20.80
C VAL A 99 6.38 -11.82 21.52
N ARG A 100 6.40 -13.13 21.26
CA ARG A 100 5.62 -14.13 21.99
C ARG A 100 6.56 -15.23 22.46
N LEU A 101 6.66 -15.39 23.77
CA LEU A 101 7.44 -16.46 24.38
C LEU A 101 6.69 -17.79 24.35
N ALA A 102 7.42 -18.89 24.46
CA ALA A 102 6.90 -20.24 24.29
C ALA A 102 5.86 -20.61 25.36
N ASP A 103 5.89 -20.00 26.53
CA ASP A 103 4.94 -20.21 27.63
C ASP A 103 3.64 -19.40 27.49
N GLN A 104 3.56 -18.47 26.54
CA GLN A 104 2.41 -17.60 26.34
C GLN A 104 1.38 -18.18 25.37
N ASN A 105 0.13 -17.77 25.52
CA ASN A 105 -0.91 -18.10 24.53
C ASN A 105 -0.71 -17.29 23.25
N TYR A 106 -0.89 -17.94 22.12
CA TYR A 106 -0.81 -17.27 20.83
C TYR A 106 -2.02 -16.36 20.59
N GLU A 107 -1.72 -15.15 20.14
CA GLU A 107 -2.70 -14.19 19.65
C GLU A 107 -2.12 -13.50 18.42
N PRO A 108 -2.87 -13.47 17.30
CA PRO A 108 -2.38 -12.91 16.06
C PRO A 108 -2.11 -11.41 16.19
N PRO A 109 -0.99 -10.90 15.67
CA PRO A 109 -0.69 -9.49 15.69
C PRO A 109 -1.61 -8.71 14.74
N LYS A 110 -1.79 -7.42 14.99
CA LYS A 110 -2.66 -6.56 14.17
C LYS A 110 -1.82 -5.74 13.20
N LEU A 111 -2.28 -5.66 11.95
CA LEU A 111 -1.70 -4.77 10.95
C LEU A 111 -1.72 -3.32 11.43
N SER A 112 -0.61 -2.61 11.25
CA SER A 112 -0.47 -1.18 11.53
C SER A 112 0.24 -0.47 10.39
N TYR A 113 -0.04 0.84 10.25
CA TYR A 113 0.68 1.69 9.30
C TYR A 113 2.01 2.13 9.89
N HIS A 114 3.07 1.96 9.10
CA HIS A 114 4.43 2.40 9.38
C HIS A 114 4.80 3.45 8.33
N PRO A 115 5.07 4.70 8.73
CA PRO A 115 5.44 5.75 7.79
C PRO A 115 6.81 5.43 7.19
N VAL A 116 6.93 5.62 5.88
CA VAL A 116 8.15 5.40 5.10
C VAL A 116 8.81 6.74 4.83
N TYR A 117 10.13 6.80 4.92
CA TYR A 117 10.89 8.02 4.67
C TYR A 117 12.05 7.79 3.69
N CYS A 118 12.25 8.75 2.79
CA CYS A 118 13.41 8.87 1.93
C CYS A 118 14.19 10.12 2.32
N GLY A 119 15.15 9.98 3.23
CA GLY A 119 15.76 11.13 3.90
C GLY A 119 14.69 11.94 4.64
N ASN A 120 14.45 13.18 4.21
CA ASN A 120 13.43 14.05 4.81
C ASN A 120 12.09 14.03 4.08
N LEU A 121 11.98 13.27 2.98
CA LEU A 121 10.76 13.16 2.18
C LEU A 121 9.89 12.01 2.71
N SER A 122 8.58 12.24 2.78
CA SER A 122 7.62 11.17 3.03
C SER A 122 7.56 10.25 1.82
N GLY A 123 7.87 8.97 2.03
CA GLY A 123 7.86 7.90 1.03
C GLY A 123 6.58 7.06 1.03
N GLY A 124 5.50 7.55 1.66
CA GLY A 124 4.23 6.85 1.80
C GLY A 124 4.07 6.11 3.14
N ASP A 125 3.11 5.18 3.19
CA ASP A 125 2.87 4.33 4.36
C ASP A 125 2.91 2.85 3.98
N LEU A 126 3.53 2.04 4.84
CA LEU A 126 3.52 0.57 4.77
C LEU A 126 2.51 0.02 5.78
N LEU A 127 1.55 -0.79 5.34
CA LEU A 127 0.68 -1.57 6.22
C LEU A 127 1.26 -2.97 6.41
N ALA A 128 1.83 -3.22 7.58
CA ALA A 128 2.48 -4.49 7.92
C ALA A 128 2.39 -4.76 9.43
N THR A 129 2.68 -6.01 9.81
CA THR A 129 2.93 -6.37 11.20
C THR A 129 4.00 -7.43 11.28
N PHE A 130 4.71 -7.48 12.41
CA PHE A 130 5.83 -8.38 12.60
C PHE A 130 5.66 -9.09 13.94
N GLU A 131 5.94 -10.38 13.97
CA GLU A 131 5.93 -11.17 15.20
C GLU A 131 7.19 -12.02 15.30
N LEU A 132 7.71 -12.11 16.52
CA LEU A 132 8.90 -12.89 16.86
C LEU A 132 8.47 -13.97 17.87
N LEU A 133 8.44 -15.22 17.42
CA LEU A 133 7.92 -16.35 18.18
C LEU A 133 9.09 -17.17 18.72
N GLU A 134 9.11 -17.41 20.04
CA GLU A 134 10.07 -18.33 20.64
C GLU A 134 9.72 -19.77 20.25
N ILE A 135 10.70 -20.48 19.70
CA ILE A 135 10.58 -21.90 19.35
C ILE A 135 10.95 -22.72 20.60
N PRO A 136 10.01 -23.50 21.17
CA PRO A 136 10.32 -24.35 22.31
C PRO A 136 11.23 -25.50 21.87
N GLU A 137 12.31 -25.77 22.62
CA GLU A 137 13.22 -26.89 22.32
C GLU A 137 12.52 -28.25 22.40
N SER A 138 11.51 -28.37 23.26
CA SER A 138 10.76 -29.61 23.49
C SER A 138 9.71 -29.92 22.43
N ASP A 139 9.18 -28.89 21.76
CA ASP A 139 8.05 -29.02 20.84
C ASP A 139 8.08 -27.90 19.78
N PRO A 140 8.85 -28.10 18.68
CA PRO A 140 8.93 -27.14 17.59
C PRO A 140 7.59 -26.92 16.88
N ASP A 141 6.66 -27.88 16.96
CA ASP A 141 5.36 -27.85 16.29
C ASP A 141 4.31 -27.01 17.06
N ARG A 142 4.67 -26.48 18.23
CA ARG A 142 3.80 -25.61 19.03
C ARG A 142 3.54 -24.24 18.37
N LEU A 143 4.31 -23.89 17.34
CA LEU A 143 4.11 -22.64 16.61
C LEU A 143 2.73 -22.61 15.92
N PRO A 144 2.15 -21.41 15.72
CA PRO A 144 0.86 -21.28 15.05
C PRO A 144 0.96 -21.85 13.63
N PRO A 145 -0.04 -22.65 13.19
CA PRO A 145 0.01 -23.30 11.89
C PRO A 145 0.09 -22.27 10.76
N LEU A 146 0.83 -22.64 9.71
CA LEU A 146 0.96 -21.86 8.50
C LEU A 146 0.11 -22.47 7.39
N ASP A 147 -0.59 -21.62 6.65
CA ASP A 147 -1.17 -22.04 5.37
C ASP A 147 -0.03 -22.43 4.42
N PRO A 148 -0.21 -23.48 3.58
CA PRO A 148 0.82 -23.89 2.64
C PRO A 148 1.12 -22.74 1.66
N PRO A 149 2.39 -22.61 1.23
CA PRO A 149 2.74 -21.58 0.28
C PRO A 149 2.08 -21.84 -1.08
N ASP A 150 1.92 -20.80 -1.87
CA ASP A 150 1.42 -20.92 -3.24
C ASP A 150 2.47 -21.55 -4.19
N VAL A 151 2.12 -21.67 -5.47
CA VAL A 151 3.00 -22.26 -6.50
C VAL A 151 4.33 -21.51 -6.63
N GLY A 152 4.39 -20.23 -6.25
CA GLY A 152 5.59 -19.41 -6.23
C GLY A 152 6.40 -19.48 -4.93
N GLN A 153 6.08 -20.42 -4.02
CA GLN A 153 6.61 -20.50 -2.67
C GLN A 153 6.32 -19.26 -1.81
N ILE A 154 5.25 -18.51 -2.14
CA ILE A 154 4.85 -17.32 -1.40
C ILE A 154 3.85 -17.74 -0.33
N TYR A 155 4.16 -17.42 0.92
CA TYR A 155 3.21 -17.56 2.02
C TYR A 155 2.26 -16.36 2.01
N PRO A 156 0.94 -16.55 1.92
CA PRO A 156 0.00 -15.45 2.06
C PRO A 156 -0.06 -14.97 3.52
N VAL A 157 -0.41 -13.70 3.75
CA VAL A 157 -0.73 -13.24 5.11
C VAL A 157 -1.93 -14.05 5.66
N PRO A 158 -1.83 -14.64 6.85
CA PRO A 158 -2.90 -15.44 7.45
C PRO A 158 -4.26 -14.72 7.53
N ALA A 159 -5.35 -15.48 7.37
CA ALA A 159 -6.72 -14.93 7.30
C ALA A 159 -7.15 -14.14 8.56
N ASN A 160 -6.64 -14.53 9.73
CA ASN A 160 -6.90 -13.88 11.02
C ASN A 160 -6.13 -12.55 11.20
N ILE A 161 -5.09 -12.30 10.41
CA ILE A 161 -4.32 -11.04 10.42
C ILE A 161 -4.80 -10.10 9.30
N ARG A 162 -5.28 -10.65 8.18
CA ARG A 162 -5.78 -9.87 7.04
C ARG A 162 -6.95 -8.96 7.43
N PRO A 163 -7.09 -7.78 6.79
CA PRO A 163 -8.24 -6.91 7.02
C PRO A 163 -9.56 -7.62 6.69
N VAL A 164 -10.59 -7.37 7.48
CA VAL A 164 -11.94 -7.86 7.17
C VAL A 164 -12.52 -7.03 6.04
N LEU A 165 -12.71 -7.71 4.92
CA LEU A 165 -12.91 -7.12 3.62
C LEU A 165 -14.41 -7.17 3.24
N SER A 166 -15.09 -6.03 3.27
CA SER A 166 -16.53 -5.90 2.92
C SER A 166 -16.73 -5.42 1.47
N LYS A 167 -17.82 -5.86 0.83
CA LYS A 167 -18.13 -5.47 -0.56
C LYS A 167 -18.64 -4.03 -0.60
N TYR A 168 -17.86 -3.14 -1.20
CA TYR A 168 -18.24 -1.77 -1.54
C TYR A 168 -18.11 -1.55 -3.05
N ARG A 169 -18.87 -0.60 -3.59
CA ARG A 169 -18.77 -0.20 -5.01
C ARG A 169 -18.39 1.27 -5.06
N VAL A 170 -17.21 1.58 -5.58
CA VAL A 170 -16.69 2.95 -5.57
C VAL A 170 -16.77 3.56 -6.96
N GLU A 171 -17.26 4.80 -7.03
CA GLU A 171 -17.25 5.67 -8.21
C GLU A 171 -16.51 6.96 -7.86
N VAL A 172 -15.69 7.47 -8.79
CA VAL A 172 -15.02 8.77 -8.66
C VAL A 172 -15.68 9.75 -9.61
N LEU A 173 -16.06 10.90 -9.07
CA LEU A 173 -16.56 12.05 -9.81
C LEU A 173 -15.48 13.13 -9.81
N ILE A 174 -15.09 13.58 -10.98
CA ILE A 174 -14.17 14.72 -11.16
C ILE A 174 -14.99 15.87 -11.72
N GLU A 175 -14.99 17.02 -11.05
CA GLU A 175 -15.75 18.20 -11.47
C GLU A 175 -14.84 19.45 -11.52
N CYS A 176 -14.91 20.18 -12.63
CA CYS A 176 -14.22 21.44 -12.85
C CYS A 176 -15.14 22.42 -13.59
N ALA A 177 -15.33 23.62 -13.04
CA ALA A 177 -16.17 24.67 -13.64
C ALA A 177 -17.62 24.23 -14.00
N GLY A 178 -18.21 23.32 -13.23
CA GLY A 178 -19.56 22.78 -13.48
C GLY A 178 -19.64 21.73 -14.60
N LYS A 179 -18.51 21.37 -15.22
CA LYS A 179 -18.38 20.19 -16.08
C LYS A 179 -17.72 19.08 -15.29
N GLY A 180 -18.25 17.87 -15.35
CA GLY A 180 -17.70 16.75 -14.62
C GLY A 180 -17.76 15.42 -15.36
N VAL A 181 -16.87 14.52 -14.98
CA VAL A 181 -16.77 13.16 -15.53
C VAL A 181 -16.85 12.16 -14.39
N LYS A 182 -17.44 11.00 -14.67
CA LYS A 182 -17.59 9.90 -13.73
C LYS A 182 -16.75 8.72 -14.18
N SER A 183 -16.05 8.09 -13.24
CA SER A 183 -15.40 6.82 -13.50
C SER A 183 -16.42 5.70 -13.70
N SER A 184 -15.96 4.57 -14.24
CA SER A 184 -16.69 3.32 -14.06
C SER A 184 -16.73 2.94 -12.57
N VAL A 185 -17.76 2.18 -12.20
CA VAL A 185 -17.90 1.66 -10.84
C VAL A 185 -16.96 0.47 -10.65
N ILE A 186 -16.10 0.53 -9.64
CA ILE A 186 -15.31 -0.64 -9.21
C ILE A 186 -16.27 -1.65 -8.57
N GLN A 187 -16.64 -2.68 -9.31
CA GLN A 187 -17.61 -3.69 -8.84
C GLN A 187 -17.03 -4.68 -7.82
N SER A 188 -15.72 -4.92 -7.86
CA SER A 188 -15.03 -5.91 -7.03
C SER A 188 -13.54 -5.56 -6.84
N TYR A 189 -13.24 -4.75 -5.83
CA TYR A 189 -11.87 -4.33 -5.51
C TYR A 189 -10.89 -5.51 -5.25
N LYS A 190 -11.38 -6.66 -4.79
CA LYS A 190 -10.56 -7.87 -4.59
C LYS A 190 -9.98 -8.45 -5.89
N LYS A 191 -10.65 -8.22 -7.01
CA LYS A 191 -10.21 -8.71 -8.33
C LYS A 191 -9.48 -7.62 -9.09
N ASN A 192 -10.02 -6.40 -9.07
CA ASN A 192 -9.44 -5.24 -9.74
C ASN A 192 -9.48 -4.06 -8.75
N PRO A 193 -8.39 -3.79 -8.00
CA PRO A 193 -8.35 -2.69 -7.04
C PRO A 193 -8.26 -1.31 -7.71
N ASN A 194 -7.96 -1.27 -9.01
CA ASN A 194 -7.88 -0.06 -9.84
C ASN A 194 -9.03 0.01 -10.87
N PHE A 195 -9.29 1.21 -11.40
CA PHE A 195 -10.22 1.39 -12.52
C PHE A 195 -9.70 0.65 -13.76
N SER A 196 -10.58 -0.06 -14.48
CA SER A 196 -10.20 -0.89 -15.64
C SER A 196 -9.89 -0.09 -16.91
N GLY A 197 -9.80 1.24 -16.81
CA GLY A 197 -9.54 2.17 -17.90
C GLY A 197 -9.49 3.59 -17.35
N LEU A 198 -9.01 4.53 -18.17
CA LEU A 198 -9.09 5.96 -17.86
C LEU A 198 -10.55 6.32 -17.57
N ALA A 199 -10.82 6.92 -16.41
CA ALA A 199 -12.18 7.23 -15.96
C ALA A 199 -12.94 8.05 -17.00
N ASP A 200 -12.35 9.17 -17.43
CA ASP A 200 -12.64 9.93 -18.64
C ASP A 200 -11.57 11.03 -18.75
N TRP A 201 -11.58 11.81 -19.84
CA TRP A 201 -10.76 13.02 -19.97
C TRP A 201 -11.58 14.16 -20.57
N PHE A 202 -11.19 15.39 -20.26
CA PHE A 202 -11.69 16.59 -20.92
C PHE A 202 -10.51 17.39 -21.47
N GLU A 203 -10.67 17.95 -22.66
CA GLU A 203 -9.64 18.79 -23.27
C GLU A 203 -9.72 20.19 -22.66
N VAL A 204 -8.64 20.67 -22.06
CA VAL A 204 -8.57 22.04 -21.56
C VAL A 204 -8.11 22.95 -22.69
N VAL A 205 -9.00 23.85 -23.13
CA VAL A 205 -8.70 24.81 -24.20
C VAL A 205 -8.56 26.20 -23.60
N ARG A 206 -7.41 26.84 -23.83
CA ARG A 206 -7.05 28.15 -23.24
C ARG A 206 -7.73 29.34 -23.93
N THR A 207 -8.44 29.12 -25.04
CA THR A 207 -9.08 30.17 -25.85
C THR A 207 -10.54 29.83 -26.11
N ALA A 208 -11.44 30.79 -25.88
CA ALA A 208 -12.86 30.63 -26.19
C ALA A 208 -13.04 30.45 -27.70
N CYS A 209 -13.45 29.26 -28.13
CA CYS A 209 -13.60 28.93 -29.54
C CYS A 209 -15.04 28.48 -29.76
N CYS A 210 -15.77 29.17 -30.64
CA CYS A 210 -17.22 28.99 -30.83
C CYS A 210 -17.65 27.61 -31.39
N SER A 211 -16.71 26.68 -31.55
CA SER A 211 -16.92 25.35 -32.14
C SER A 211 -16.17 24.25 -31.37
N LEU A 212 -16.19 24.28 -30.04
CA LEU A 212 -15.57 23.23 -29.23
C LEU A 212 -16.45 21.98 -29.13
N PRO A 213 -15.86 20.77 -29.14
CA PRO A 213 -16.59 19.54 -28.91
C PRO A 213 -17.18 19.49 -27.49
N VAL A 214 -18.22 18.66 -27.30
CA VAL A 214 -19.03 18.55 -26.06
C VAL A 214 -18.20 18.22 -24.81
N ARG A 215 -16.93 17.79 -24.97
CA ARG A 215 -16.01 17.39 -23.91
C ARG A 215 -14.86 18.37 -23.64
N SER A 216 -14.85 19.55 -24.26
CA SER A 216 -13.82 20.57 -23.98
C SER A 216 -14.24 21.49 -22.84
N LEU A 217 -13.29 21.80 -21.96
CA LEU A 217 -13.40 22.74 -20.85
C LEU A 217 -12.66 24.03 -21.22
N GLU A 218 -13.39 25.15 -21.26
CA GLU A 218 -12.79 26.47 -21.42
C GLU A 218 -12.36 26.99 -20.05
N LEU A 219 -11.09 27.35 -19.92
CA LEU A 219 -10.55 27.99 -18.73
C LEU A 219 -10.09 29.41 -19.07
N PRO A 220 -10.14 30.37 -18.12
CA PRO A 220 -9.56 31.69 -18.33
C PRO A 220 -8.08 31.63 -18.72
N GLU A 221 -7.61 32.53 -19.58
CA GLU A 221 -6.17 32.64 -19.91
C GLU A 221 -5.32 32.98 -18.68
N ASN A 222 -5.88 33.77 -17.76
CA ASN A 222 -5.24 34.06 -16.49
C ASN A 222 -5.38 32.86 -15.53
N GLU A 223 -4.26 32.17 -15.32
CA GLU A 223 -4.16 30.96 -14.47
C GLU A 223 -4.60 31.18 -13.01
N LEU A 224 -4.53 32.41 -12.49
CA LEU A 224 -5.02 32.74 -11.14
C LEU A 224 -6.55 32.68 -11.02
N LEU A 225 -7.25 32.72 -12.15
CA LEU A 225 -8.71 32.66 -12.23
C LEU A 225 -9.22 31.26 -12.55
N HIS A 226 -8.33 30.26 -12.62
CA HIS A 226 -8.74 28.89 -12.84
C HIS A 226 -9.61 28.40 -11.68
N PRO A 227 -10.77 27.78 -11.96
CA PRO A 227 -11.60 27.22 -10.92
C PRO A 227 -10.89 26.01 -10.29
N PRO A 228 -11.18 25.72 -9.01
CA PRO A 228 -10.61 24.56 -8.35
C PRO A 228 -11.16 23.26 -8.97
N LEU A 229 -10.33 22.23 -9.03
CA LEU A 229 -10.72 20.89 -9.45
C LEU A 229 -11.08 20.06 -8.21
N SER A 230 -12.31 19.55 -8.18
CA SER A 230 -12.76 18.69 -7.08
C SER A 230 -12.83 17.25 -7.52
N ILE A 231 -12.25 16.37 -6.71
CA ILE A 231 -12.28 14.92 -6.84
C ILE A 231 -13.14 14.38 -5.70
N CYS A 232 -14.31 13.85 -6.03
CA CYS A 232 -15.26 13.30 -5.09
C CYS A 232 -15.28 11.77 -5.22
N VAL A 233 -15.22 11.08 -4.10
CA VAL A 233 -15.31 9.61 -4.02
C VAL A 233 -16.69 9.25 -3.47
N VAL A 234 -17.45 8.43 -4.20
CA VAL A 234 -18.81 8.04 -3.85
C VAL A 234 -18.90 6.51 -3.72
N ASP A 235 -19.48 6.04 -2.61
CA ASP A 235 -19.80 4.63 -2.38
C ASP A 235 -21.25 4.36 -2.80
N TRP A 236 -21.43 3.44 -3.76
CA TRP A 236 -22.71 2.96 -4.27
C TRP A 236 -23.15 1.69 -3.54
N ARG A 237 -24.29 1.77 -2.87
CA ARG A 237 -24.89 0.70 -2.08
C ARG A 237 -26.08 0.08 -2.82
N ALA A 238 -26.59 -1.03 -2.27
CA ALA A 238 -27.76 -1.71 -2.81
C ALA A 238 -28.97 -0.75 -2.93
N PHE A 239 -29.86 -1.05 -3.87
CA PHE A 239 -31.09 -0.28 -4.15
C PHE A 239 -30.84 1.16 -4.62
N GLY A 240 -29.73 1.42 -5.33
CA GLY A 240 -29.44 2.72 -5.95
C GLY A 240 -29.11 3.84 -4.96
N ARG A 241 -28.77 3.50 -3.72
CA ARG A 241 -28.35 4.48 -2.70
C ARG A 241 -26.87 4.77 -2.86
N SER A 242 -26.45 6.01 -2.68
CA SER A 242 -25.03 6.40 -2.68
C SER A 242 -24.68 7.22 -1.44
N THR A 243 -23.40 7.26 -1.09
CA THR A 243 -22.86 8.05 0.02
C THR A 243 -21.54 8.66 -0.40
N LEU A 244 -21.37 9.97 -0.22
CA LEU A 244 -20.08 10.63 -0.42
C LEU A 244 -19.10 10.12 0.64
N VAL A 245 -18.00 9.52 0.20
CA VAL A 245 -16.94 8.97 1.05
C VAL A 245 -15.93 10.07 1.39
N GLY A 246 -15.62 10.94 0.44
CA GLY A 246 -14.69 12.05 0.65
C GLY A 246 -14.55 12.93 -0.58
N THR A 247 -13.99 14.11 -0.37
CA THR A 247 -13.70 15.09 -1.41
C THR A 247 -12.29 15.61 -1.22
N HIS A 248 -11.54 15.71 -2.31
CA HIS A 248 -10.27 16.42 -2.37
C HIS A 248 -10.39 17.55 -3.38
N THR A 249 -9.89 18.73 -3.02
CA THR A 249 -9.95 19.91 -3.89
C THR A 249 -8.55 20.40 -4.20
N ILE A 250 -8.24 20.44 -5.48
CA ILE A 250 -7.05 21.07 -6.02
C ILE A 250 -7.40 22.53 -6.29
N ASN A 251 -6.85 23.44 -5.48
CA ASN A 251 -7.17 24.86 -5.54
C ASN A 251 -6.54 25.60 -6.73
N CYS A 252 -5.48 25.04 -7.33
CA CYS A 252 -4.77 25.65 -8.45
C CYS A 252 -4.33 24.57 -9.44
N LEU A 253 -4.78 24.71 -10.69
CA LEU A 253 -4.47 23.78 -11.78
C LEU A 253 -3.09 24.02 -12.40
N LYS A 254 -2.42 25.14 -12.08
CA LYS A 254 -1.11 25.52 -12.63
C LYS A 254 -0.04 24.44 -12.52
N GLN A 255 -0.08 23.63 -11.45
CA GLN A 255 0.90 22.58 -11.23
C GLN A 255 0.72 21.35 -12.14
N PHE A 256 -0.35 21.30 -12.95
CA PHE A 256 -0.71 20.18 -13.81
C PHE A 256 -0.91 20.56 -15.29
N LEU A 257 -0.70 21.83 -15.65
CA LEU A 257 -0.89 22.42 -16.98
C LEU A 257 0.44 22.89 -17.59
#